data_AF-A0A2D7DJA5-F1
#
_entry.id   AF-A0A2D7DJA5-F1
#
_cell.length_a   1.000
_cell.length_b   1.000
_cell.length_c   1.000
_cell.angle_alpha   90.00
_cell.angle_beta   90.00
_cell.angle_gamma   90.00
#
_symmetry.space_group_name_H-M   'P 1'
#
loop_
_entity.id
_entity.type
_entity.pdbx_description
1 polymer ?
#
loop_
_entity_poly.entity_id
_entity_poly.type
_entity_poly.pdbx_seq_one_letter_code
_entity_poly.pdbx_strand_id
1 'polypeptide(L)'
;MPINILVTEDESIVRKDIERCLGNLGYNVVASADNGEDAINMAIKHKPDLALMDIMIKGDMNGIAAAEEIKRNINIPVVFLTAYADENTLNEAKMAEPHGYILKPFKDVDIQTAIEMALHKHGKEQEVRQETEFLRSLAEHKEDSDIIFVKNRSRLIRVKNEDLLFVEALKDYVVVHTTTESYTIHSTMKDVETKLSGSDFMRVHRSYIVNIEAIESMKYSMITIRGMEKEIPVGGSYKDLLAQRINLL
;
A
#
# COMPACT_ATOMS: atom_id res chain seq x y z
N MET A 1 -16.03 -14.55 -16.75
CA MET A 1 -17.05 -15.22 -15.91
C MET A 1 -18.01 -14.15 -15.42
N PRO A 2 -19.30 -14.46 -15.20
CA PRO A 2 -20.23 -13.49 -14.61
C PRO A 2 -19.76 -13.10 -13.20
N ILE A 3 -19.91 -11.83 -12.83
CA ILE A 3 -19.61 -11.34 -11.48
C ILE A 3 -20.66 -11.91 -10.52
N ASN A 4 -20.19 -12.49 -9.43
CA ASN A 4 -20.99 -13.11 -8.39
C ASN A 4 -21.34 -12.10 -7.30
N ILE A 5 -22.62 -11.92 -7.02
CA ILE A 5 -23.12 -10.91 -6.08
C ILE A 5 -23.88 -11.59 -4.94
N LEU A 6 -23.62 -11.15 -3.72
CA LEU A 6 -24.46 -11.39 -2.55
C LEU A 6 -25.47 -10.24 -2.42
N VAL A 7 -26.74 -10.57 -2.21
CA VAL A 7 -27.80 -9.57 -1.96
C VAL A 7 -28.33 -9.73 -0.54
N THR A 8 -28.29 -8.67 0.25
CA THR A 8 -28.87 -8.62 1.60
C THR A 8 -29.99 -7.60 1.65
N GLU A 9 -31.21 -8.09 1.86
CA GLU A 9 -32.45 -7.30 1.86
C GLU A 9 -33.52 -8.08 2.62
N ASP A 10 -34.18 -7.50 3.62
CA ASP A 10 -35.18 -8.21 4.42
C ASP A 10 -36.55 -8.30 3.70
N GLU A 11 -36.91 -7.27 2.93
CA GLU A 11 -38.13 -7.25 2.13
C GLU A 11 -38.03 -8.18 0.90
N SER A 12 -38.71 -9.33 0.97
CA SER A 12 -38.64 -10.37 -0.08
C SER A 12 -39.02 -9.91 -1.49
N ILE A 13 -39.89 -8.90 -1.61
CA ILE A 13 -40.31 -8.34 -2.91
C ILE A 13 -39.16 -7.50 -3.48
N VAL A 14 -38.59 -6.60 -2.68
CA VAL A 14 -37.45 -5.75 -3.07
C VAL A 14 -36.25 -6.61 -3.44
N ARG A 15 -35.98 -7.66 -2.65
CA ARG A 15 -34.89 -8.60 -2.92
C ARG A 15 -35.04 -9.30 -4.28
N LYS A 16 -36.24 -9.78 -4.60
CA LYS A 16 -36.52 -10.41 -5.91
C LYS A 16 -36.40 -9.42 -7.07
N ASP A 17 -36.81 -8.16 -6.85
CA ASP A 17 -36.65 -7.11 -7.86
C ASP A 17 -35.17 -6.81 -8.13
N ILE A 18 -34.33 -6.75 -7.08
CA ILE A 18 -32.87 -6.64 -7.20
C ILE A 18 -32.29 -7.85 -7.94
N GLU A 19 -32.63 -9.07 -7.53
CA GLU A 19 -32.15 -10.30 -8.17
C GLU A 19 -32.49 -10.35 -9.67
N ARG A 20 -33.71 -9.95 -10.03
CA ARG A 20 -34.13 -9.84 -11.43
C ARG A 20 -33.33 -8.79 -12.19
N CYS A 21 -33.16 -7.60 -11.60
CA CYS A 21 -32.36 -6.53 -12.19
C CYS A 21 -30.92 -7.00 -12.46
N LEU A 22 -30.29 -7.65 -11.48
CA LEU A 22 -28.94 -8.18 -11.60
C LEU A 22 -28.84 -9.24 -12.71
N GLY A 23 -29.80 -10.15 -12.79
CA GLY A 23 -29.87 -11.15 -13.85
C GLY A 23 -29.99 -10.53 -15.24
N ASN A 24 -30.82 -9.48 -15.40
CA ASN A 24 -30.96 -8.75 -16.66
C ASN A 24 -29.65 -8.04 -17.09
N LEU A 25 -28.86 -7.59 -16.12
CA LEU A 25 -27.56 -6.94 -16.33
C LEU A 25 -26.41 -7.95 -16.55
N GLY A 26 -26.68 -9.26 -16.48
CA GLY A 26 -25.68 -10.31 -16.68
C GLY A 26 -24.86 -10.66 -15.43
N TYR A 27 -25.28 -10.20 -14.26
CA TYR A 27 -24.70 -10.57 -12.97
C TYR A 27 -25.32 -11.86 -12.42
N ASN A 28 -24.56 -12.60 -11.62
CA ASN A 28 -25.02 -13.84 -10.99
C ASN A 28 -25.23 -13.63 -9.49
N VAL A 29 -26.45 -13.84 -8.99
CA VAL A 29 -26.70 -13.81 -7.55
C VAL A 29 -26.37 -15.17 -6.95
N VAL A 30 -25.23 -15.27 -6.26
CA VAL A 30 -24.74 -16.55 -5.71
C VAL A 30 -25.37 -16.91 -4.38
N ALA A 31 -25.85 -15.90 -3.66
CA ALA A 31 -26.53 -16.04 -2.39
C ALA A 31 -27.36 -14.80 -2.09
N SER A 32 -28.39 -15.00 -1.28
CA SER A 32 -29.26 -13.95 -0.79
C SER A 32 -29.50 -14.14 0.69
N ALA A 33 -29.50 -13.05 1.46
CA ALA A 33 -29.74 -13.04 2.90
C ALA A 33 -30.83 -12.01 3.25
N ASP A 34 -31.48 -12.22 4.37
CA ASP A 34 -32.51 -11.31 4.88
C ASP A 34 -32.15 -10.68 6.24
N ASN A 35 -30.98 -11.00 6.79
CA ASN A 35 -30.42 -10.47 8.04
C ASN A 35 -28.88 -10.43 7.97
N GLY A 36 -28.26 -9.72 8.91
CA GLY A 36 -26.81 -9.50 8.92
C GLY A 36 -25.99 -10.77 9.18
N GLU A 37 -26.41 -11.62 10.11
CA GLU A 37 -25.67 -12.85 10.43
C GLU A 37 -25.63 -13.83 9.25
N ASP A 38 -26.76 -14.01 8.57
CA ASP A 38 -26.83 -14.84 7.37
C ASP A 38 -26.03 -14.25 6.22
N ALA A 39 -26.02 -12.92 6.06
CA ALA A 39 -25.20 -12.26 5.04
C ALA A 39 -23.71 -12.59 5.23
N ILE A 40 -23.20 -12.54 6.47
CA ILE A 40 -21.80 -12.89 6.79
C ILE A 40 -21.54 -14.38 6.46
N ASN A 41 -22.41 -15.28 6.92
CA ASN A 41 -22.26 -16.71 6.69
C ASN A 41 -22.26 -17.05 5.19
N MET A 42 -23.17 -16.44 4.43
CA MET A 42 -23.27 -16.62 2.98
C MET A 42 -22.07 -16.03 2.25
N ALA A 43 -21.58 -14.86 2.67
CA ALA A 43 -20.39 -14.25 2.11
C ALA A 43 -19.17 -15.17 2.25
N ILE A 44 -18.93 -15.73 3.44
CA ILE A 44 -17.80 -16.64 3.72
C ILE A 44 -17.93 -17.92 2.90
N LYS A 45 -19.14 -18.49 2.83
CA LYS A 45 -19.39 -19.77 2.15
C LYS A 45 -19.30 -19.66 0.64
N HIS A 46 -19.90 -18.63 0.06
CA HIS A 46 -20.06 -18.49 -1.39
C HIS A 46 -18.99 -17.62 -2.05
N LYS A 47 -18.22 -16.85 -1.27
CA LYS A 47 -17.14 -15.97 -1.73
C LYS A 47 -17.56 -15.13 -2.95
N PRO A 48 -18.60 -14.29 -2.81
CA PRO A 48 -19.04 -13.39 -3.89
C PRO A 48 -17.94 -12.37 -4.21
N ASP A 49 -18.01 -11.79 -5.40
CA ASP A 49 -17.12 -10.71 -5.85
C ASP A 49 -17.55 -9.33 -5.29
N LEU A 50 -18.83 -9.17 -4.93
CA LEU A 50 -19.40 -7.95 -4.37
C LEU A 50 -20.64 -8.25 -3.50
N ALA A 51 -20.89 -7.44 -2.48
CA ALA A 51 -22.13 -7.46 -1.71
C ALA A 51 -22.97 -6.20 -1.96
N LEU A 52 -24.23 -6.37 -2.35
CA LEU A 52 -25.27 -5.36 -2.26
C LEU A 52 -26.01 -5.55 -0.96
N MET A 53 -26.05 -4.52 -0.12
CA MET A 53 -26.56 -4.68 1.24
C MET A 53 -27.41 -3.52 1.64
N ASP A 54 -28.66 -3.79 2.02
CA ASP A 54 -29.45 -2.81 2.73
C ASP A 54 -28.82 -2.52 4.10
N ILE A 55 -28.77 -1.24 4.45
CA ILE A 55 -28.37 -0.76 5.76
C ILE A 55 -29.40 -1.18 6.82
N MET A 56 -30.68 -1.06 6.49
CA MET A 56 -31.79 -1.34 7.39
C MET A 56 -32.30 -2.75 7.10
N ILE A 57 -31.83 -3.71 7.89
CA ILE A 57 -32.21 -5.12 7.78
C ILE A 57 -32.71 -5.61 9.13
N LYS A 58 -33.60 -6.60 9.13
CA LYS A 58 -34.09 -7.20 10.37
C LYS A 58 -32.97 -7.93 11.12
N GLY A 59 -33.14 -8.02 12.43
CA GLY A 59 -32.20 -8.68 13.34
C GLY A 59 -31.53 -7.68 14.29
N ASP A 60 -30.61 -8.18 15.10
CA ASP A 60 -29.85 -7.36 16.06
C ASP A 60 -28.67 -6.64 15.38
N MET A 61 -28.18 -7.18 14.26
CA MET A 61 -27.10 -6.63 13.45
C MET A 61 -27.63 -5.89 12.22
N ASN A 62 -27.27 -4.60 12.09
CA ASN A 62 -27.59 -3.81 10.90
C ASN A 62 -26.63 -4.11 9.73
N GLY A 63 -26.97 -3.62 8.54
CA GLY A 63 -26.17 -3.87 7.33
C GLY A 63 -24.77 -3.25 7.39
N ILE A 64 -24.59 -2.16 8.14
CA ILE A 64 -23.28 -1.52 8.31
C ILE A 64 -22.34 -2.43 9.11
N ALA A 65 -22.79 -2.94 10.26
CA ALA A 65 -22.03 -3.87 11.08
C ALA A 65 -21.71 -5.16 10.32
N ALA A 66 -22.67 -5.68 9.55
CA ALA A 66 -22.44 -6.84 8.67
C ALA A 66 -21.39 -6.55 7.60
N ALA A 67 -21.37 -5.34 7.01
CA ALA A 67 -20.37 -4.93 6.03
C ALA A 67 -18.95 -4.96 6.59
N GLU A 68 -18.79 -4.46 7.81
CA GLU A 68 -17.50 -4.45 8.47
C GLU A 68 -16.99 -5.87 8.72
N GLU A 69 -17.85 -6.77 9.18
CA GLU A 69 -17.49 -8.18 9.38
C GLU A 69 -17.13 -8.87 8.07
N ILE A 70 -17.91 -8.64 6.99
CA ILE A 70 -17.60 -9.18 5.67
C ILE A 70 -16.23 -8.66 5.17
N LYS A 71 -15.97 -7.35 5.35
CA LYS A 71 -14.69 -6.73 4.99
C LYS A 71 -13.53 -7.33 5.79
N ARG A 72 -13.71 -7.60 7.09
CA ARG A 72 -12.70 -8.25 7.94
C ARG A 72 -12.39 -9.69 7.51
N ASN A 73 -13.40 -10.46 7.10
CA ASN A 73 -13.25 -11.90 6.84
C ASN A 73 -12.79 -12.23 5.42
N ILE A 74 -13.38 -11.59 4.40
CA ILE A 74 -13.13 -11.93 2.99
C ILE A 74 -12.75 -10.73 2.13
N ASN A 75 -12.90 -9.51 2.67
CA ASN A 75 -12.45 -8.25 2.06
C ASN A 75 -12.92 -8.05 0.61
N ILE A 76 -14.23 -8.04 0.42
CA ILE A 76 -14.89 -7.74 -0.87
C ILE A 76 -15.50 -6.34 -0.86
N PRO A 77 -15.75 -5.71 -2.03
CA PRO A 77 -16.48 -4.46 -2.10
C PRO A 77 -17.92 -4.62 -1.62
N VAL A 78 -18.38 -3.63 -0.86
CA VAL A 78 -19.76 -3.51 -0.39
C VAL A 78 -20.37 -2.22 -0.95
N VAL A 79 -21.56 -2.35 -1.50
CA VAL A 79 -22.41 -1.24 -1.97
C VAL A 79 -23.68 -1.23 -1.13
N PHE A 80 -23.93 -0.11 -0.44
CA PHE A 80 -25.10 0.00 0.41
C PHE A 80 -26.35 0.41 -0.38
N LEU A 81 -27.47 -0.21 -0.04
CA LEU A 81 -28.81 0.22 -0.44
C LEU A 81 -29.39 1.04 0.72
N THR A 82 -29.97 2.21 0.44
CA THR A 82 -30.55 3.06 1.49
C THR A 82 -31.77 3.81 1.00
N ALA A 83 -32.78 3.99 1.86
CA ALA A 83 -33.99 4.74 1.55
C ALA A 83 -33.90 6.25 1.86
N TYR A 84 -32.77 6.74 2.41
CA TYR A 84 -32.61 8.09 3.01
C TYR A 84 -33.65 8.41 4.10
N ALA A 85 -33.23 8.50 5.36
CA ALA A 85 -34.08 9.10 6.39
C ALA A 85 -33.34 9.81 7.54
N ASP A 86 -32.11 9.43 7.88
CA ASP A 86 -31.40 10.08 8.99
C ASP A 86 -29.90 10.31 8.74
N GLU A 87 -29.39 11.46 9.23
CA GLU A 87 -27.98 11.86 9.08
C GLU A 87 -27.01 10.98 9.87
N ASN A 88 -27.46 10.34 10.96
CA ASN A 88 -26.62 9.53 11.83
C ASN A 88 -26.21 8.23 11.11
N THR A 89 -27.17 7.53 10.52
CA THR A 89 -26.98 6.33 9.71
C THR A 89 -26.09 6.62 8.50
N LEU A 90 -26.23 7.79 7.86
CA LEU A 90 -25.34 8.17 6.77
C LEU A 90 -23.91 8.43 7.24
N ASN A 91 -23.73 9.02 8.42
CA ASN A 91 -22.40 9.24 9.00
C ASN A 91 -21.75 7.93 9.44
N GLU A 92 -22.49 7.02 10.06
CA GLU A 92 -22.01 5.67 10.40
C GLU A 92 -21.65 4.87 9.14
N ALA A 93 -22.49 4.90 8.11
CA ALA A 93 -22.20 4.23 6.86
C ALA A 93 -20.94 4.81 6.17
N LYS A 94 -20.72 6.13 6.26
CA LYS A 94 -19.47 6.75 5.79
C LYS A 94 -18.24 6.24 6.54
N MET A 95 -18.35 6.01 7.84
CA MET A 95 -17.24 5.47 8.65
C MET A 95 -16.89 4.03 8.26
N ALA A 96 -17.86 3.24 7.78
CA ALA A 96 -17.59 1.90 7.23
C ALA A 96 -16.86 1.90 5.87
N GLU A 97 -16.61 3.09 5.29
CA GLU A 97 -15.91 3.30 4.01
C GLU A 97 -16.36 2.35 2.89
N PRO A 98 -17.66 2.37 2.50
CA PRO A 98 -18.16 1.51 1.45
C PRO A 98 -17.62 1.92 0.09
N HIS A 99 -17.78 1.00 -0.85
CA HIS A 99 -17.31 1.18 -2.22
C HIS A 99 -18.37 1.85 -3.10
N GLY A 100 -19.62 1.96 -2.62
CA GLY A 100 -20.69 2.71 -3.27
C GLY A 100 -21.96 2.78 -2.42
N TYR A 101 -22.91 3.60 -2.89
CA TYR A 101 -24.25 3.75 -2.32
C TYR A 101 -25.28 3.81 -3.44
N ILE A 102 -26.45 3.25 -3.20
CA ILE A 102 -27.61 3.32 -4.09
C ILE A 102 -28.82 3.76 -3.27
N LEU A 103 -29.54 4.77 -3.77
CA LEU A 103 -30.75 5.27 -3.14
C LEU A 103 -31.98 4.52 -3.65
N LYS A 104 -32.86 4.12 -2.73
CA LYS A 104 -34.17 3.57 -3.05
C LYS A 104 -35.18 4.72 -3.28
N PRO A 105 -36.04 4.65 -4.32
CA PRO A 105 -36.05 3.67 -5.40
C PRO A 105 -34.95 3.93 -6.43
N PHE A 106 -34.36 2.86 -6.97
CA PHE A 106 -33.28 2.89 -7.96
C PHE A 106 -33.74 2.32 -9.32
N LYS A 107 -32.99 2.64 -10.37
CA LYS A 107 -33.10 2.06 -11.70
C LYS A 107 -31.96 1.07 -11.96
N ASP A 108 -32.13 0.20 -12.96
CA ASP A 108 -31.11 -0.78 -13.35
C ASP A 108 -29.73 -0.13 -13.63
N VAL A 109 -29.72 1.07 -14.25
CA VAL A 109 -28.50 1.83 -14.52
C VAL A 109 -27.78 2.29 -13.24
N ASP A 110 -28.52 2.58 -12.18
CA ASP A 110 -27.94 3.01 -10.89
C ASP A 110 -27.21 1.82 -10.23
N ILE A 111 -27.85 0.65 -10.25
CA ILE A 111 -27.22 -0.61 -9.79
C ILE A 111 -25.97 -0.92 -10.60
N GLN A 112 -26.08 -0.89 -11.93
CA GLN A 112 -24.96 -1.21 -12.82
C GLN A 112 -23.76 -0.29 -12.54
N THR A 113 -24.00 1.03 -12.52
CA THR A 113 -22.95 2.03 -12.31
C THR A 113 -22.28 1.84 -10.95
N ALA A 114 -23.06 1.62 -9.90
CA ALA A 114 -22.54 1.43 -8.54
C ALA A 114 -21.68 0.18 -8.42
N ILE A 115 -22.09 -0.94 -9.04
CA ILE A 115 -21.31 -2.19 -9.07
C ILE A 115 -19.97 -1.98 -9.80
N GLU A 116 -20.01 -1.40 -11.00
CA GLU A 116 -18.81 -1.18 -11.81
C GLU A 116 -17.80 -0.27 -11.09
N MET A 117 -18.30 0.83 -10.49
CA MET A 117 -17.47 1.74 -9.71
C MET A 117 -16.89 1.07 -8.46
N ALA A 118 -17.68 0.27 -7.75
CA ALA A 118 -17.24 -0.40 -6.54
C ALA A 118 -16.15 -1.44 -6.81
N LEU A 119 -16.32 -2.27 -7.84
CA LEU A 119 -15.30 -3.24 -8.26
C LEU A 119 -14.01 -2.55 -8.69
N HIS A 120 -14.10 -1.47 -9.49
CA HIS A 120 -12.92 -0.74 -9.94
C HIS A 120 -12.18 -0.03 -8.79
N LYS A 121 -12.91 0.59 -7.85
CA LYS A 121 -12.32 1.21 -6.65
C LYS A 121 -11.61 0.16 -5.79
N HIS A 122 -12.26 -0.96 -5.53
CA HIS A 122 -11.68 -2.05 -4.76
C HIS A 122 -10.44 -2.63 -5.42
N GLY A 123 -10.46 -2.85 -6.74
CA GLY A 123 -9.30 -3.33 -7.49
C GLY A 123 -8.08 -2.42 -7.34
N LYS A 124 -8.27 -1.10 -7.43
CA LYS A 124 -7.17 -0.14 -7.21
C LYS A 124 -6.63 -0.15 -5.78
N GLU A 125 -7.50 -0.30 -4.80
CA GLU A 125 -7.08 -0.43 -3.39
C GLU A 125 -6.26 -1.70 -3.17
N GLN A 126 -6.65 -2.82 -3.80
CA GLN A 126 -5.87 -4.06 -3.79
C GLN A 126 -4.51 -3.90 -4.45
N GLU A 127 -4.43 -3.25 -5.62
CA GLU A 127 -3.16 -3.01 -6.31
C GLU A 127 -2.19 -2.21 -5.45
N VAL A 128 -2.65 -1.12 -4.83
CA VAL A 128 -1.84 -0.29 -3.92
C VAL A 128 -1.38 -1.08 -2.70
N ARG A 129 -2.27 -1.91 -2.13
CA ARG A 129 -1.96 -2.76 -0.98
C ARG A 129 -0.92 -3.81 -1.34
N GLN A 130 -1.10 -4.51 -2.45
CA GLN A 130 -0.16 -5.53 -2.95
C GLN A 130 1.21 -4.93 -3.26
N GLU A 131 1.25 -3.76 -3.90
CA GLU A 131 2.50 -3.04 -4.12
C GLU A 131 3.18 -2.72 -2.78
N THR A 132 2.43 -2.16 -1.81
CA THR A 132 2.99 -1.81 -0.50
C THR A 132 3.50 -3.04 0.27
N GLU A 133 2.76 -4.15 0.26
CA GLU A 133 3.16 -5.42 0.88
C GLU A 133 4.39 -6.02 0.16
N PHE A 134 4.43 -5.96 -1.17
CA PHE A 134 5.60 -6.37 -1.95
C PHE A 134 6.84 -5.54 -1.59
N LEU A 135 6.73 -4.21 -1.55
CA LEU A 135 7.83 -3.33 -1.13
C LEU A 135 8.32 -3.64 0.29
N ARG A 136 7.39 -3.98 1.20
CA ARG A 136 7.71 -4.36 2.57
C ARG A 136 8.44 -5.70 2.64
N SER A 137 7.99 -6.71 1.88
CA SER A 137 8.65 -8.02 1.83
C SER A 137 10.09 -7.92 1.30
N LEU A 138 10.33 -7.06 0.30
CA LEU A 138 11.68 -6.75 -0.18
C LEU A 138 12.57 -6.09 0.89
N ALA A 139 11.98 -5.30 1.79
CA ALA A 139 12.71 -4.66 2.89
C ALA A 139 12.98 -5.60 4.07
N GLU A 140 12.15 -6.63 4.27
CA GLU A 140 12.23 -7.60 5.36
C GLU A 140 13.17 -8.80 5.06
N HIS A 141 13.47 -9.09 3.78
CA HIS A 141 14.47 -10.09 3.38
C HIS A 141 15.93 -9.59 3.50
N LYS A 142 16.25 -9.00 4.66
CA LYS A 142 17.59 -8.57 5.06
C LYS A 142 18.47 -9.74 5.53
N GLU A 143 18.70 -10.73 4.67
CA GLU A 143 19.76 -11.73 4.90
C GLU A 143 20.78 -11.86 3.76
N ASP A 144 20.58 -11.19 2.61
CA ASP A 144 21.67 -10.98 1.64
C ASP A 144 21.96 -9.49 1.49
N SER A 145 23.07 -9.08 2.09
CA SER A 145 23.52 -7.69 2.26
C SER A 145 23.94 -6.98 0.98
N ASP A 146 23.68 -7.51 -0.21
CA ASP A 146 24.34 -7.05 -1.45
C ASP A 146 23.50 -6.08 -2.28
N ILE A 147 22.23 -5.87 -1.94
CA ILE A 147 21.28 -5.11 -2.76
C ILE A 147 20.46 -4.13 -1.91
N ILE A 148 20.31 -2.90 -2.41
CA ILE A 148 19.46 -1.85 -1.88
C ILE A 148 18.46 -1.41 -2.94
N PHE A 149 17.22 -1.13 -2.54
CA PHE A 149 16.24 -0.47 -3.40
C PHE A 149 16.18 1.03 -3.10
N VAL A 150 16.48 1.85 -4.11
CA VAL A 150 16.42 3.30 -4.04
C VAL A 150 15.11 3.78 -4.66
N LYS A 151 14.29 4.48 -3.88
CA LYS A 151 13.00 5.03 -4.35
C LYS A 151 13.24 6.29 -5.16
N ASN A 152 13.18 6.19 -6.48
CA ASN A 152 13.27 7.32 -7.40
C ASN A 152 11.88 7.62 -8.01
N ARG A 153 11.24 8.71 -7.57
CA ARG A 153 9.85 9.07 -7.92
C ARG A 153 8.87 7.94 -7.59
N SER A 154 8.24 7.33 -8.61
CA SER A 154 7.28 6.22 -8.50
C SER A 154 7.90 4.87 -8.84
N ARG A 155 9.23 4.75 -8.88
CA ARG A 155 9.94 3.51 -9.17
C ARG A 155 10.90 3.16 -8.04
N LEU A 156 11.00 1.88 -7.73
CA LEU A 156 12.12 1.36 -6.96
C LEU A 156 13.20 0.89 -7.92
N ILE A 157 14.40 1.47 -7.78
CA ILE A 157 15.56 1.08 -8.55
C ILE A 157 16.41 0.16 -7.69
N ARG A 158 16.66 -1.04 -8.19
CA ARG A 158 17.56 -2.01 -7.57
C ARG A 158 19.00 -1.55 -7.82
N VAL A 159 19.75 -1.35 -6.74
CA VAL A 159 21.17 -0.95 -6.75
C VAL A 159 21.95 -1.98 -5.96
N LYS A 160 23.05 -2.50 -6.50
CA LYS A 160 23.95 -3.35 -5.74
C LYS A 160 24.83 -2.49 -4.83
N ASN A 161 25.24 -3.03 -3.69
CA ASN A 161 26.13 -2.32 -2.76
C ASN A 161 27.48 -1.98 -3.40
N GLU A 162 28.03 -2.87 -4.23
CA GLU A 162 29.28 -2.62 -4.98
C GLU A 162 29.17 -1.40 -5.92
N ASP A 163 27.97 -1.11 -6.41
CA ASP A 163 27.70 0.01 -7.30
C ASP A 163 27.43 1.31 -6.53
N LEU A 164 27.03 1.24 -5.26
CA LEU A 164 26.76 2.43 -4.43
C LEU A 164 28.08 2.97 -3.86
N LEU A 165 28.46 4.18 -4.31
CA LEU A 165 29.75 4.78 -3.97
C LEU A 165 29.66 5.64 -2.70
N PHE A 166 28.72 6.59 -2.67
CA PHE A 166 28.50 7.45 -1.53
C PHE A 166 27.11 8.09 -1.56
N VAL A 167 26.72 8.66 -0.43
CA VAL A 167 25.46 9.35 -0.22
C VAL A 167 25.76 10.76 0.29
N GLU A 168 25.08 11.75 -0.30
CA GLU A 168 25.26 13.17 -0.01
C GLU A 168 23.93 13.83 0.39
N ALA A 169 23.96 14.64 1.44
CA ALA A 169 22.80 15.45 1.82
C ALA A 169 22.63 16.67 0.89
N LEU A 170 21.42 16.90 0.40
CA LEU A 170 21.04 18.03 -0.45
C LEU A 170 19.70 18.65 0.01
N LYS A 171 19.77 19.68 0.87
CA LYS A 171 18.59 20.29 1.52
C LYS A 171 17.72 19.24 2.22
N ASP A 172 16.45 19.10 1.82
CA ASP A 172 15.49 18.13 2.34
C ASP A 172 15.55 16.76 1.62
N TYR A 173 16.54 16.60 0.73
CA TYR A 173 16.77 15.40 -0.05
C TYR A 173 18.13 14.80 0.28
N VAL A 174 18.28 13.55 -0.15
CA VAL A 174 19.54 12.83 -0.15
C VAL A 174 19.82 12.37 -1.57
N VAL A 175 21.08 12.50 -2.01
CA VAL A 175 21.56 12.02 -3.30
C VAL A 175 22.39 10.76 -3.09
N VAL A 176 21.97 9.67 -3.70
CA VAL A 176 22.69 8.39 -3.72
C VAL A 176 23.49 8.34 -5.01
N HIS A 177 24.81 8.35 -4.92
CA HIS A 177 25.71 8.30 -6.07
C HIS A 177 26.16 6.86 -6.32
N THR A 178 25.92 6.35 -7.53
CA THR A 178 26.41 5.04 -7.97
C THR A 178 27.54 5.16 -9.00
N THR A 179 28.08 4.03 -9.42
CA THR A 179 29.04 3.92 -10.53
C THR A 179 28.49 4.41 -11.88
N THR A 180 27.16 4.44 -12.05
CA THR A 180 26.50 4.74 -13.33
C THR A 180 25.70 6.03 -13.32
N GLU A 181 24.95 6.29 -12.25
CA GLU A 181 24.07 7.46 -12.15
C GLU A 181 23.80 7.83 -10.68
N SER A 182 23.15 8.98 -10.46
CA SER A 182 22.80 9.43 -9.12
C SER A 182 21.29 9.56 -8.95
N TYR A 183 20.79 9.14 -7.79
CA TYR A 183 19.37 9.15 -7.46
C TYR A 183 19.07 10.14 -6.34
N THR A 184 18.13 11.07 -6.54
CA THR A 184 17.69 11.99 -5.50
C THR A 184 16.42 11.47 -4.83
N ILE A 185 16.48 11.27 -3.50
CA ILE A 185 15.38 10.71 -2.71
C ILE A 185 14.98 11.66 -1.57
N HIS A 186 13.68 11.72 -1.27
CA HIS A 186 13.16 12.48 -0.13
C HIS A 186 13.30 11.63 1.14
N SER A 187 14.39 11.83 1.89
CA SER A 187 14.73 11.05 3.09
C SER A 187 15.75 11.82 3.94
N THR A 188 16.06 11.34 5.14
CA THR A 188 17.10 11.91 6.00
C THR A 188 18.38 11.07 5.96
N MET A 189 19.54 11.69 6.25
CA MET A 189 20.80 10.95 6.37
C MET A 189 20.74 9.85 7.44
N LYS A 190 19.98 10.07 8.53
CA LYS A 190 19.84 9.09 9.62
C LYS A 190 19.03 7.87 9.17
N ASP A 191 17.97 8.07 8.41
CA ASP A 191 17.17 6.97 7.86
C ASP A 191 17.98 6.14 6.86
N VAL A 192 18.76 6.81 6.00
CA VAL A 192 19.64 6.13 5.04
C VAL A 192 20.74 5.35 5.76
N GLU A 193 21.41 5.97 6.74
CA GLU A 193 22.43 5.31 7.58
C GLU A 193 21.87 4.04 8.24
N THR A 194 20.64 4.10 8.77
CA THR A 194 19.99 2.96 9.43
C THR A 194 19.72 1.82 8.43
N LYS A 195 19.34 2.14 7.18
CA LYS A 195 19.10 1.15 6.13
C LYS A 195 20.39 0.48 5.67
N LEU A 196 21.50 1.24 5.62
CA LEU A 196 22.84 0.78 5.27
C LEU A 196 23.56 0.04 6.42
N SER A 197 23.04 0.07 7.65
CA SER A 197 23.65 -0.65 8.79
C SER A 197 23.83 -2.14 8.49
N GLY A 198 25.08 -2.60 8.45
CA GLY A 198 25.47 -3.99 8.13
C GLY A 198 26.35 -4.14 6.89
N SER A 199 26.52 -3.08 6.10
CA SER A 199 27.34 -3.07 4.88
C SER A 199 28.61 -2.20 5.06
N ASP A 200 29.54 -2.21 4.09
CA ASP A 200 30.80 -1.43 4.10
C ASP A 200 30.62 0.10 4.06
N PHE A 201 29.45 0.59 4.44
CA PHE A 201 29.11 2.00 4.45
C PHE A 201 29.34 2.60 5.82
N MET A 202 29.95 3.77 5.83
CA MET A 202 30.23 4.53 7.04
C MET A 202 29.89 5.99 6.84
N ARG A 203 29.19 6.58 7.83
CA ARG A 203 29.05 8.03 7.92
C ARG A 203 30.39 8.66 8.27
N VAL A 204 30.87 9.55 7.40
CA VAL A 204 32.17 10.24 7.56
C VAL A 204 32.01 11.73 7.80
N HIS A 205 30.82 12.29 7.56
CA HIS A 205 30.50 13.68 7.82
C HIS A 205 28.99 13.82 8.06
N ARG A 206 28.54 14.93 8.65
CA ARG A 206 27.10 15.19 8.85
C ARG A 206 26.29 15.12 7.55
N SER A 207 26.94 15.38 6.40
CA SER A 207 26.35 15.39 5.06
C SER A 207 26.78 14.22 4.17
N TYR A 208 27.63 13.29 4.64
CA TYR A 208 28.16 12.23 3.79
C TYR A 208 28.21 10.86 4.49
N ILE A 209 27.76 9.83 3.77
CA ILE A 209 28.00 8.41 4.05
C ILE A 209 28.75 7.85 2.85
N VAL A 210 29.79 7.06 3.06
CA VAL A 210 30.63 6.52 1.98
C VAL A 210 30.73 5.02 2.07
N ASN A 211 30.82 4.35 0.93
CA ASN A 211 31.30 2.98 0.85
C ASN A 211 32.82 2.99 1.09
N ILE A 212 33.28 2.27 2.10
CA ILE A 212 34.70 2.19 2.47
C ILE A 212 35.50 1.55 1.34
N GLU A 213 34.95 0.54 0.64
CA GLU A 213 35.62 -0.11 -0.50
C GLU A 213 35.73 0.79 -1.73
N ALA A 214 34.95 1.87 -1.79
CA ALA A 214 35.01 2.84 -2.87
C ALA A 214 36.04 3.96 -2.62
N ILE A 215 36.67 4.01 -1.43
CA ILE A 215 37.69 5.01 -1.11
C ILE A 215 38.96 4.71 -1.91
N GLU A 216 39.36 5.65 -2.76
CA GLU A 216 40.55 5.53 -3.61
C GLU A 216 41.80 6.08 -2.93
N SER A 217 41.69 7.25 -2.30
CA SER A 217 42.78 7.83 -1.52
C SER A 217 42.27 8.76 -0.42
N MET A 218 43.09 8.93 0.62
CA MET A 218 42.82 9.84 1.73
C MET A 218 43.97 10.82 1.91
N LYS A 219 43.66 12.11 2.04
CA LYS A 219 44.65 13.15 2.31
C LYS A 219 44.10 14.15 3.31
N TYR A 220 44.84 14.36 4.41
CA TYR A 220 44.45 15.21 5.53
C TYR A 220 43.13 14.79 6.19
N SER A 221 42.00 15.36 5.76
CA SER A 221 40.64 15.10 6.23
C SER A 221 39.68 15.07 5.04
N MET A 222 40.22 14.78 3.86
CA MET A 222 39.48 14.60 2.62
C MET A 222 39.72 13.18 2.13
N ILE A 223 38.67 12.58 1.58
CA ILE A 223 38.74 11.29 0.89
C ILE A 223 38.28 11.48 -0.56
N THR A 224 38.89 10.71 -1.45
CA THR A 224 38.50 10.62 -2.85
C THR A 224 37.84 9.26 -3.08
N ILE A 225 36.86 9.25 -3.97
CA ILE A 225 36.08 8.05 -4.30
C ILE A 225 36.44 7.64 -5.72
N ARG A 226 36.63 6.34 -5.93
CA ARG A 226 36.99 5.78 -7.24
C ARG A 226 36.06 6.31 -8.35
N GLY A 227 36.65 6.76 -9.46
CA GLY A 227 35.91 7.22 -10.63
C GLY A 227 35.18 8.56 -10.46
N MET A 228 35.39 9.27 -9.35
CA MET A 228 34.76 10.56 -9.07
C MET A 228 35.82 11.62 -8.78
N GLU A 229 35.72 12.79 -9.40
CA GLU A 229 36.64 13.92 -9.13
C GLU A 229 36.37 14.61 -7.78
N LYS A 230 35.27 14.25 -7.10
CA LYS A 230 34.80 14.93 -5.90
C LYS A 230 35.59 14.50 -4.66
N GLU A 231 36.13 15.48 -3.93
CA GLU A 231 36.66 15.29 -2.58
C GLU A 231 35.54 15.35 -1.53
N ILE A 232 35.50 14.36 -0.64
CA ILE A 232 34.53 14.25 0.45
C ILE A 232 35.22 14.59 1.78
N PRO A 233 34.71 15.55 2.57
CA PRO A 233 35.29 15.86 3.87
C PRO A 233 34.96 14.79 4.92
N VAL A 234 35.91 14.55 5.81
CA VAL A 234 35.76 13.71 7.01
C VAL A 234 35.67 14.63 8.23
N GLY A 235 34.52 14.61 8.89
CA GLY A 235 34.29 15.35 10.13
C GLY A 235 35.15 14.80 11.27
N GLY A 236 35.61 15.68 12.18
CA GLY A 236 36.53 15.31 13.26
C GLY A 236 36.05 14.13 14.12
N SER A 237 34.75 14.08 14.44
CA SER A 237 34.13 13.01 15.23
C SER A 237 34.10 11.64 14.53
N TYR A 238 34.35 11.58 13.22
CA TYR A 238 34.29 10.35 12.43
C TYR A 238 35.68 9.79 12.09
N LYS A 239 36.76 10.54 12.37
CA LYS A 239 38.13 10.19 11.97
C LYS A 239 38.61 8.89 12.60
N ASP A 240 38.47 8.77 13.92
CA ASP A 240 38.99 7.61 14.67
C ASP A 240 38.27 6.33 14.25
N LEU A 241 36.95 6.41 14.04
CA LEU A 241 36.15 5.28 13.58
C LEU A 241 36.50 4.88 12.13
N LEU A 242 36.81 5.84 11.26
CA LEU A 242 37.21 5.57 9.88
C LEU A 242 38.59 4.90 9.85
N ALA A 243 39.53 5.39 10.67
CA ALA A 243 40.85 4.79 10.80
C ALA A 243 40.80 3.35 11.32
N GLN A 244 39.85 3.01 12.20
CA GLN A 244 39.65 1.63 12.67
C GLN A 244 39.07 0.70 11.60
N ARG A 245 38.34 1.24 10.62
CA ARG A 245 37.69 0.48 9.54
C ARG A 245 38.61 0.25 8.34
N ILE A 246 39.67 1.05 8.20
CA ILE A 246 40.63 0.97 7.10
C ILE A 246 41.88 0.25 7.58
N ASN A 247 42.31 -0.76 6.83
CA ASN A 247 43.51 -1.52 7.15
C ASN A 247 44.77 -0.76 6.67
N LEU A 248 45.51 -0.16 7.60
CA LEU A 248 46.77 0.53 7.34
C LEU A 248 47.95 -0.45 7.42
N LEU A 249 48.84 -0.40 6.42
CA LEU A 249 50.11 -1.16 6.40
C LEU A 249 51.27 -0.34 6.98
#